data_AF-A0A932BGN7-F1
#
_entry.id   AF-A0A932BGN7-F1
#
_cell.length_a   1.000
_cell.length_b   1.000
_cell.length_c   1.000
_cell.angle_alpha   90.00
_cell.angle_beta   90.00
_cell.angle_gamma   90.00
#
_symmetry.space_group_name_H-M   'P 1'
#
loop_
_entity.id
_entity.type
_entity.pdbx_description
1 polymer ?
#
loop_
_entity_poly.entity_id
_entity_poly.type
_entity_poly.pdbx_seq_one_letter_code
_entity_poly.pdbx_strand_id
1 'polypeptide(L)'
;MDLEEHIFELGLRSGADPARTEELRDELLGARAAMHDRLASLGMQDWVERFDPARYNRNATLAENLLFGAPVGKTFDVENLAKNAYVRRVLEETALVAELLRIGHKVAETMVELFSGLPPGHEFFELYSFIRHEDLPNFAEILSRVVESDLTAIEASDRDQLLALPFKLIQARHRLGLIDEALEQRIVEARRYFASHLPENLKGAVEFFDPTRYNIAASLQDNILFGKIVTGQAEASSRVGALLRQVLDDLGLRPLVVGIGLEYQVGVGGARLAPPERQKIAMARAILKRPALLILDQAAAVLDPLAQVRVISGILGCRKGKGVVWVLQRNELADRFDHVLVMDRGRLAERGPVAELKQRAGPLQKLLAAGG
;
A
#
# COMPACT_ATOMS: atom_id res chain seq x y z
N MET A 1 -14.68 8.19 -15.05
CA MET A 1 -13.31 8.28 -14.52
C MET A 1 -13.10 7.01 -13.74
N ASP A 2 -12.34 6.06 -14.31
CA ASP A 2 -12.16 4.73 -13.73
C ASP A 2 -11.37 4.88 -12.42
N LEU A 3 -12.10 5.01 -11.32
CA LEU A 3 -11.61 5.11 -9.94
C LEU A 3 -12.15 3.98 -9.07
N GLU A 4 -13.24 3.33 -9.50
CA GLU A 4 -13.90 2.28 -8.73
C GLU A 4 -12.97 1.12 -8.40
N GLU A 5 -12.19 0.63 -9.35
CA GLU A 5 -11.17 -0.42 -9.11
C GLU A 5 -10.15 0.02 -8.05
N HIS A 6 -9.71 1.27 -8.09
CA HIS A 6 -8.78 1.77 -7.08
C HIS A 6 -9.45 1.88 -5.70
N ILE A 7 -10.70 2.37 -5.65
CA ILE A 7 -11.48 2.44 -4.41
C ILE A 7 -11.70 1.04 -3.85
N PHE A 8 -11.97 0.05 -4.71
CA PHE A 8 -12.10 -1.34 -4.32
C PHE A 8 -10.80 -1.87 -3.69
N GLU A 9 -9.64 -1.60 -4.32
CA GLU A 9 -8.33 -1.96 -3.76
C GLU A 9 -8.04 -1.26 -2.41
N LEU A 10 -8.45 0.01 -2.25
CA LEU A 10 -8.40 0.69 -0.95
C LEU A 10 -9.30 0.01 0.08
N GLY A 11 -10.49 -0.42 -0.32
CA GLY A 11 -11.44 -1.16 0.51
C GLY A 11 -10.86 -2.47 1.01
N LEU A 12 -10.21 -3.25 0.15
CA LEU A 12 -9.52 -4.48 0.51
C LEU A 12 -8.43 -4.27 1.58
N ARG A 13 -7.72 -3.14 1.51
CA ARG A 13 -6.63 -2.78 2.43
C ARG A 13 -7.10 -2.13 3.73
N SER A 14 -8.41 -1.87 3.85
CA SER A 14 -9.01 -1.22 5.00
C SER A 14 -9.65 -2.25 5.93
N GLY A 15 -9.73 -1.94 7.22
CA GLY A 15 -10.66 -2.62 8.13
C GLY A 15 -12.09 -2.14 7.87
N ALA A 16 -13.09 -2.97 8.17
CA ALA A 16 -14.48 -2.55 8.16
C ALA A 16 -14.82 -1.79 9.46
N ASP A 17 -15.73 -0.81 9.38
CA ASP A 17 -16.28 -0.13 10.57
C ASP A 17 -16.94 -1.18 11.51
N PRO A 18 -16.57 -1.23 12.80
CA PRO A 18 -17.19 -2.13 13.77
C PRO A 18 -18.73 -2.11 13.77
N ALA A 19 -19.35 -0.95 13.54
CA ALA A 19 -20.82 -0.82 13.53
C ALA A 19 -21.46 -1.51 12.31
N ARG A 20 -20.78 -1.52 11.16
CA ARG A 20 -21.22 -2.25 9.95
C ARG A 20 -20.80 -3.72 9.99
N THR A 21 -19.76 -4.03 10.74
CA THR A 21 -19.17 -5.38 10.78
C THR A 21 -20.11 -6.41 11.39
N GLU A 22 -20.93 -6.04 12.37
CA GLU A 22 -21.89 -6.97 12.98
C GLU A 22 -22.90 -7.50 11.94
N GLU A 23 -23.34 -6.64 11.01
CA GLU A 23 -24.29 -7.00 9.94
C GLU A 23 -23.64 -7.82 8.82
N LEU A 24 -22.33 -7.61 8.60
CA LEU A 24 -21.59 -8.15 7.45
C LEU A 24 -20.70 -9.33 7.81
N ARG A 25 -20.59 -9.66 9.10
CA ARG A 25 -19.69 -10.69 9.63
C ARG A 25 -19.88 -12.01 8.90
N ASP A 26 -21.13 -12.45 8.76
CA ASP A 26 -21.46 -13.75 8.17
C ASP A 26 -21.13 -13.79 6.68
N GLU A 27 -21.38 -12.68 5.96
CA GLU A 27 -21.02 -12.55 4.54
C GLU A 27 -19.50 -12.60 4.33
N LEU A 28 -18.73 -11.93 5.20
CA LEU A 28 -17.27 -11.90 5.11
C LEU A 28 -16.61 -13.22 5.52
N LEU A 29 -17.17 -13.92 6.51
CA LEU A 29 -16.78 -15.28 6.85
C LEU A 29 -17.17 -16.27 5.74
N GLY A 30 -18.32 -16.06 5.09
CA GLY A 30 -18.72 -16.76 3.88
C GLY A 30 -17.72 -16.54 2.73
N ALA A 31 -17.27 -15.30 2.52
CA ALA A 31 -16.26 -14.96 1.54
C ALA A 31 -14.90 -15.62 1.85
N ARG A 32 -14.51 -15.71 3.13
CA ARG A 32 -13.32 -16.46 3.57
C ARG A 32 -13.42 -17.93 3.18
N ALA A 33 -14.53 -18.58 3.47
CA ALA A 33 -14.76 -19.98 3.12
C ALA A 33 -14.74 -20.18 1.60
N ALA A 34 -15.47 -19.35 0.85
CA ALA A 34 -15.52 -19.38 -0.60
C ALA A 34 -14.12 -19.17 -1.24
N MET A 35 -13.33 -18.23 -0.71
CA MET A 35 -11.97 -17.98 -1.18
C MET A 35 -11.05 -19.17 -0.94
N HIS A 36 -11.17 -19.82 0.22
CA HIS A 36 -10.43 -21.02 0.55
C HIS A 36 -10.75 -22.19 -0.39
N ASP A 37 -12.03 -22.45 -0.61
CA ASP A 37 -12.51 -23.50 -1.50
C ASP A 37 -12.05 -23.22 -2.94
N ARG A 38 -12.10 -21.96 -3.35
CA ARG A 38 -11.65 -21.53 -4.68
C ARG A 38 -10.16 -21.75 -4.86
N LEU A 39 -9.33 -21.35 -3.90
CA LEU A 39 -7.89 -21.62 -3.92
C LEU A 39 -7.60 -23.12 -4.01
N ALA A 40 -8.29 -23.95 -3.21
CA ALA A 40 -8.12 -25.40 -3.23
C ALA A 40 -8.54 -26.02 -4.58
N SER A 41 -9.68 -25.60 -5.14
CA SER A 41 -10.20 -26.10 -6.41
C SER A 41 -9.27 -25.83 -7.60
N LEU A 42 -8.45 -24.79 -7.51
CA LEU A 42 -7.50 -24.37 -8.54
C LEU A 42 -6.07 -24.88 -8.28
N GLY A 43 -5.85 -25.67 -7.22
CA GLY A 43 -4.51 -26.12 -6.82
C GLY A 43 -3.61 -24.98 -6.35
N MET A 44 -4.20 -23.87 -5.87
CA MET A 44 -3.52 -22.65 -5.43
C MET A 44 -3.49 -22.52 -3.91
N GLN A 45 -3.82 -23.57 -3.15
CA GLN A 45 -3.84 -23.51 -1.68
C GLN A 45 -2.51 -23.07 -1.06
N ASP A 46 -1.38 -23.42 -1.69
CA ASP A 46 -0.04 -23.09 -1.22
C ASP A 46 0.41 -21.68 -1.63
N TRP A 47 -0.44 -20.91 -2.33
CA TRP A 47 -0.15 -19.53 -2.72
C TRP A 47 -0.50 -18.54 -1.60
N VAL A 48 -1.17 -19.01 -0.55
CA VAL A 48 -1.47 -18.26 0.67
C VAL A 48 -0.96 -19.07 1.86
N GLU A 49 0.06 -18.56 2.54
CA GLU A 49 0.50 -19.13 3.80
C GLU A 49 -0.46 -18.71 4.90
N ARG A 50 -1.24 -19.67 5.40
CA ARG A 50 -2.33 -19.43 6.35
C ARG A 50 -1.81 -18.98 7.72
N PHE A 51 -2.64 -18.22 8.43
CA PHE A 51 -2.40 -17.99 9.85
C PHE A 51 -2.72 -19.26 10.64
N ASP A 52 -1.71 -19.79 11.31
CA ASP A 52 -1.79 -20.98 12.15
C ASP A 52 -1.16 -20.65 13.52
N PRO A 53 -1.89 -20.80 14.63
CA PRO A 53 -1.38 -20.47 15.96
C PRO A 53 -0.16 -21.33 16.37
N ALA A 54 0.01 -22.51 15.77
CA ALA A 54 1.09 -23.44 16.05
C ALA A 54 2.32 -23.27 15.14
N ARG A 55 2.24 -22.44 14.09
CA ARG A 55 3.31 -22.30 13.09
C ARG A 55 3.75 -20.85 12.92
N TYR A 56 5.02 -20.70 12.56
CA TYR A 56 5.56 -19.44 12.06
C TYR A 56 5.10 -19.24 10.62
N ASN A 57 4.67 -18.03 10.28
CA ASN A 57 4.29 -17.65 8.92
C ASN A 57 5.44 -16.89 8.26
N ARG A 58 6.11 -17.51 7.28
CA ARG A 58 7.32 -16.97 6.64
C ARG A 58 7.06 -15.76 5.74
N ASN A 59 5.79 -15.53 5.39
CA ASN A 59 5.32 -14.39 4.60
C ASN A 59 4.73 -13.25 5.45
N ALA A 60 4.63 -13.43 6.77
CA ALA A 60 4.28 -12.37 7.71
C ALA A 60 5.55 -11.77 8.33
N THR A 61 5.43 -10.55 8.86
CA THR A 61 6.52 -9.93 9.62
C THR A 61 6.82 -10.69 10.91
N LEU A 62 8.01 -10.54 11.48
CA LEU A 62 8.29 -11.08 12.82
C LEU A 62 7.37 -10.46 13.87
N ALA A 63 7.01 -9.19 13.74
CA ALA A 63 6.01 -8.55 14.60
C ALA A 63 4.65 -9.24 14.54
N GLU A 64 4.11 -9.48 13.34
CA GLU A 64 2.85 -10.23 13.17
C GLU A 64 2.98 -11.66 13.72
N ASN A 65 4.13 -12.30 13.55
CA ASN A 65 4.38 -13.61 14.14
C ASN A 65 4.48 -13.59 15.66
N LEU A 66 4.97 -12.53 16.29
CA LEU A 66 5.02 -12.43 17.75
C LEU A 66 3.65 -12.11 18.33
N LEU A 67 2.93 -11.16 17.73
CA LEU A 67 1.61 -10.71 18.19
C LEU A 67 0.50 -11.73 17.90
N PHE A 68 0.56 -12.37 16.72
CA PHE A 68 -0.49 -13.23 16.16
C PHE A 68 -1.89 -12.60 16.24
N GLY A 69 -1.94 -11.33 15.83
CA GLY A 69 -3.13 -10.52 15.83
C GLY A 69 -2.84 -9.17 15.19
N ALA A 70 -3.90 -8.44 14.89
CA ALA A 70 -3.79 -7.08 14.40
C ALA A 70 -3.77 -6.09 15.58
N PRO A 71 -2.82 -5.14 15.62
CA PRO A 71 -2.76 -4.15 16.68
C PRO A 71 -3.95 -3.18 16.61
N VAL A 72 -4.52 -2.85 17.77
CA VAL A 72 -5.57 -1.84 17.92
C VAL A 72 -4.94 -0.57 18.48
N GLY A 73 -5.06 0.53 17.74
CA GLY A 73 -4.44 1.80 18.11
C GLY A 73 -2.91 1.77 17.93
N LYS A 74 -2.18 2.52 18.76
CA LYS A 74 -0.73 2.75 18.60
C LYS A 74 0.16 1.92 19.53
N THR A 75 -0.42 1.21 20.48
CA THR A 75 0.32 0.54 21.58
C THR A 75 1.29 -0.52 21.08
N PHE A 76 0.86 -1.30 20.09
CA PHE A 76 1.65 -2.36 19.45
C PHE A 76 1.94 -2.03 17.97
N ASP A 77 2.03 -0.74 17.64
CA ASP A 77 2.52 -0.30 16.34
C ASP A 77 3.94 -0.85 16.13
N VAL A 78 4.19 -1.43 14.95
CA VAL A 78 5.47 -2.07 14.60
C VAL A 78 6.65 -1.12 14.77
N GLU A 79 6.47 0.18 14.53
CA GLU A 79 7.51 1.21 14.67
C GLU A 79 7.92 1.44 16.13
N ASN A 80 7.03 1.11 17.08
CA ASN A 80 7.24 1.33 18.52
C ASN A 80 7.39 0.01 19.31
N LEU A 81 7.30 -1.14 18.65
CA LEU A 81 7.20 -2.43 19.30
C LEU A 81 8.44 -2.75 20.16
N ALA A 82 9.64 -2.40 19.68
CA ALA A 82 10.89 -2.52 20.43
C ALA A 82 10.97 -1.63 21.68
N LYS A 83 10.19 -0.54 21.74
CA LYS A 83 10.12 0.37 22.89
C LYS A 83 9.02 0.02 23.88
N ASN A 84 8.10 -0.87 23.49
CA ASN A 84 7.00 -1.26 24.35
C ASN A 84 7.50 -2.12 25.53
N ALA A 85 7.25 -1.65 26.76
CA ALA A 85 7.71 -2.31 27.98
C ALA A 85 7.21 -3.75 28.13
N TYR A 86 5.97 -4.03 27.70
CA TYR A 86 5.43 -5.38 27.74
C TYR A 86 6.12 -6.30 26.72
N VAL A 87 6.33 -5.83 25.48
CA VAL A 87 7.06 -6.59 24.46
C VAL A 87 8.48 -6.90 24.93
N ARG A 88 9.19 -5.95 25.53
CA ARG A 88 10.54 -6.20 26.08
C ARG A 88 10.52 -7.31 27.11
N ARG A 89 9.59 -7.24 28.07
CA ARG A 89 9.43 -8.29 29.07
C ARG A 89 9.18 -9.64 28.41
N VAL A 90 8.29 -9.73 27.40
CA VAL A 90 8.06 -10.96 26.66
C VAL A 90 9.37 -11.49 26.07
N LEU A 91 10.14 -10.65 25.37
CA LEU A 91 11.41 -11.05 24.78
C LEU A 91 12.46 -11.46 25.82
N GLU A 92 12.50 -10.82 26.98
CA GLU A 92 13.41 -11.14 28.09
C GLU A 92 13.07 -12.50 28.69
N GLU A 93 11.80 -12.71 29.04
CA GLU A 93 11.28 -13.94 29.66
C GLU A 93 11.37 -15.15 28.72
N THR A 94 11.38 -14.92 27.40
CA THR A 94 11.57 -15.96 26.39
C THR A 94 13.01 -16.01 25.83
N ALA A 95 13.95 -15.31 26.47
CA ALA A 95 15.37 -15.25 26.11
C ALA A 95 15.67 -14.88 24.63
N LEU A 96 14.83 -14.06 24.01
CA LEU A 96 14.94 -13.66 22.60
C LEU A 96 15.75 -12.37 22.39
N VAL A 97 15.96 -11.55 23.42
CA VAL A 97 16.60 -10.22 23.27
C VAL A 97 17.97 -10.29 22.59
N ALA A 98 18.88 -11.12 23.11
CA ALA A 98 20.25 -11.19 22.60
C ALA A 98 20.30 -11.63 21.12
N GLU A 99 19.46 -12.60 20.76
CA GLU A 99 19.42 -13.13 19.41
C GLU A 99 18.76 -12.15 18.43
N LEU A 100 17.64 -11.54 18.80
CA LEU A 100 17.00 -10.52 17.96
C LEU A 100 17.89 -9.28 17.81
N LEU A 101 18.64 -8.91 18.84
CA LEU A 101 19.59 -7.80 18.75
C LEU A 101 20.74 -8.13 17.78
N ARG A 102 21.26 -9.36 17.83
CA ARG A 102 22.26 -9.85 16.85
C ARG A 102 21.70 -9.85 15.43
N ILE A 103 20.46 -10.30 15.23
CA ILE A 103 19.78 -10.23 13.93
C ILE A 103 19.62 -8.77 13.48
N GLY A 104 19.21 -7.88 14.38
CA GLY A 104 19.06 -6.45 14.09
C GLY A 104 20.36 -5.80 13.64
N HIS A 105 21.48 -6.14 14.29
CA HIS A 105 22.82 -5.72 13.87
C HIS A 105 23.17 -6.21 12.46
N LYS A 106 23.01 -7.51 12.17
CA LYS A 106 23.26 -8.07 10.82
C LYS A 106 22.37 -7.48 9.75
N VAL A 107 21.11 -7.21 10.07
CA VAL A 107 20.19 -6.53 9.17
C VAL A 107 20.70 -5.13 8.86
N ALA A 108 21.04 -4.33 9.88
CA ALA A 108 21.55 -2.99 9.69
C ALA A 108 22.80 -3.01 8.81
N GLU A 109 23.76 -3.91 9.09
CA GLU A 109 24.98 -4.10 8.32
C GLU A 109 24.68 -4.38 6.85
N THR A 110 23.84 -5.40 6.59
CA THR A 110 23.46 -5.79 5.22
C THR A 110 22.76 -4.65 4.48
N MET A 111 21.85 -3.92 5.14
CA MET A 111 21.10 -2.83 4.51
C MET A 111 22.01 -1.62 4.20
N VAL A 112 22.92 -1.26 5.10
CA VAL A 112 23.89 -0.19 4.87
C VAL A 112 24.84 -0.56 3.74
N GLU A 113 25.36 -1.79 3.72
CA GLU A 113 26.25 -2.29 2.66
C GLU A 113 25.56 -2.26 1.29
N LEU A 114 24.32 -2.75 1.19
CA LEU A 114 23.61 -2.83 -0.09
C LEU A 114 23.14 -1.48 -0.63
N PHE A 115 22.78 -0.53 0.24
CA PHE A 115 21.99 0.64 -0.17
C PHE A 115 22.64 2.01 0.07
N SER A 116 23.70 2.12 0.88
CA SER A 116 24.32 3.42 1.21
C SER A 116 24.83 4.23 0.00
N GLY A 117 25.15 3.56 -1.10
CA GLY A 117 25.59 4.20 -2.35
C GLY A 117 24.49 4.54 -3.36
N LEU A 118 23.23 4.18 -3.10
CA LEU A 118 22.14 4.39 -4.06
C LEU A 118 21.47 5.76 -3.86
N PRO A 119 21.03 6.43 -4.93
CA PRO A 119 20.27 7.67 -4.81
C PRO A 119 18.85 7.42 -4.25
N PRO A 120 18.21 8.42 -3.62
CA PRO A 120 16.81 8.35 -3.23
C PRO A 120 15.90 7.99 -4.41
N GLY A 121 14.95 7.08 -4.20
CA GLY A 121 13.99 6.63 -5.23
C GLY A 121 14.56 5.61 -6.23
N HIS A 122 15.75 5.04 -5.96
CA HIS A 122 16.27 3.94 -6.76
C HIS A 122 15.36 2.70 -6.66
N GLU A 123 15.00 2.09 -7.78
CA GLU A 123 14.02 0.98 -7.85
C GLU A 123 14.39 -0.21 -6.96
N PHE A 124 15.67 -0.59 -6.96
CA PHE A 124 16.17 -1.68 -6.09
C PHE A 124 15.97 -1.38 -4.59
N PHE A 125 16.06 -0.12 -4.18
CA PHE A 125 15.83 0.28 -2.80
C PHE A 125 14.37 0.09 -2.39
N GLU A 126 13.44 0.58 -3.23
CA GLU A 126 12.00 0.50 -2.99
C GLU A 126 11.46 -0.95 -2.94
N LEU A 127 12.09 -1.86 -3.68
CA LEU A 127 11.68 -3.26 -3.71
C LEU A 127 12.10 -4.06 -2.47
N TYR A 128 13.32 -3.81 -1.96
CA TYR A 128 13.98 -4.70 -1.00
C TYR A 128 14.29 -4.06 0.36
N SER A 129 14.38 -2.73 0.45
CA SER A 129 14.62 -2.06 1.74
C SER A 129 13.33 -1.90 2.53
N PHE A 130 13.42 -2.14 3.83
CA PHE A 130 12.38 -1.82 4.83
C PHE A 130 12.90 -0.83 5.89
N ILE A 131 14.09 -0.27 5.66
CA ILE A 131 14.65 0.89 6.34
C ILE A 131 14.44 2.10 5.44
N ARG A 132 14.01 3.24 5.97
CA ARG A 132 13.85 4.45 5.15
C ARG A 132 15.23 4.94 4.70
N HIS A 133 15.31 5.50 3.50
CA HIS A 133 16.58 5.98 2.96
C HIS A 133 17.27 7.00 3.88
N GLU A 134 16.47 7.87 4.51
CA GLU A 134 16.91 8.86 5.49
C GLU A 134 17.45 8.28 6.81
N ASP A 135 17.10 7.04 7.14
CA ASP A 135 17.54 6.38 8.37
C ASP A 135 18.89 5.64 8.20
N LEU A 136 19.29 5.33 6.96
CA LEU A 136 20.53 4.57 6.67
C LEU A 136 21.79 5.22 7.27
N PRO A 137 22.02 6.55 7.19
CA PRO A 137 23.21 7.16 7.76
C PRO A 137 23.32 6.96 9.27
N ASN A 138 22.18 7.00 9.97
CA ASN A 138 22.14 6.77 11.41
C ASN A 138 22.46 5.31 11.77
N PHE A 139 21.99 4.33 10.98
CA PHE A 139 22.41 2.93 11.17
C PHE A 139 23.91 2.72 10.88
N ALA A 140 24.48 3.39 9.88
CA ALA A 140 25.92 3.36 9.64
C ALA A 140 26.72 3.91 10.84
N GLU A 141 26.20 4.96 11.49
CA GLU A 141 26.79 5.53 12.70
C GLU A 141 26.75 4.54 13.87
N ILE A 142 25.61 3.89 14.09
CA ILE A 142 25.46 2.84 15.11
C ILE A 142 26.45 1.70 14.88
N LEU A 143 26.55 1.19 13.65
CA LEU A 143 27.46 0.11 13.28
C LEU A 143 28.95 0.49 13.45
N SER A 144 29.29 1.77 13.36
CA SER A 144 30.67 2.23 13.62
C SER A 144 31.07 2.15 15.10
N ARG A 145 30.08 2.17 16.01
CA ARG A 145 30.28 2.10 17.47
C ARG A 145 30.02 0.70 18.04
N VAL A 146 29.11 -0.04 17.42
CA VAL A 146 28.59 -1.30 17.93
C VAL A 146 29.08 -2.47 17.08
N VAL A 147 29.90 -3.32 17.69
CA VAL A 147 30.40 -4.56 17.06
C VAL A 147 29.50 -5.73 17.47
N GLU A 148 29.22 -6.66 16.55
CA GLU A 148 28.34 -7.82 16.80
C GLU A 148 28.75 -8.65 18.04
N SER A 149 30.06 -8.73 18.33
CA SER A 149 30.58 -9.50 19.46
C SER A 149 30.35 -8.88 20.84
N ASP A 150 29.99 -7.60 20.91
CA ASP A 150 29.72 -6.88 22.16
C ASP A 150 28.42 -6.08 22.10
N LEU A 151 27.29 -6.81 22.05
CA LEU A 151 25.96 -6.23 22.08
C LEU A 151 25.42 -6.01 23.50
N THR A 152 26.22 -6.35 24.53
CA THR A 152 25.77 -6.33 25.93
C THR A 152 25.85 -4.93 26.55
N ALA A 153 26.81 -4.11 26.12
CA ALA A 153 27.10 -2.79 26.66
C ALA A 153 26.69 -1.62 25.73
N ILE A 154 25.75 -1.85 24.81
CA ILE A 154 25.28 -0.80 23.89
C ILE A 154 24.32 0.17 24.58
N GLU A 155 24.35 1.44 24.16
CA GLU A 155 23.42 2.46 24.61
C GLU A 155 21.96 2.05 24.35
N ALA A 156 21.06 2.46 25.25
CA ALA A 156 19.65 2.10 25.16
C ALA A 156 19.00 2.56 23.83
N SER A 157 19.36 3.75 23.33
CA SER A 157 18.85 4.26 22.06
C SER A 157 19.28 3.40 20.87
N ASP A 158 20.55 3.01 20.81
CA ASP A 158 21.10 2.19 19.73
C ASP A 158 20.51 0.77 19.79
N ARG A 159 20.36 0.22 21.00
CA ARG A 159 19.68 -1.06 21.25
C ARG A 159 18.26 -1.08 20.69
N ASP A 160 17.49 -0.03 20.98
CA ASP A 160 16.10 0.06 20.58
C ASP A 160 15.95 0.09 19.06
N GLN A 161 16.85 0.80 18.39
CA GLN A 161 16.86 0.92 16.94
C GLN A 161 17.25 -0.40 16.26
N LEU A 162 18.28 -1.08 16.76
CA LEU A 162 18.68 -2.39 16.25
C LEU A 162 17.59 -3.44 16.51
N LEU A 163 17.01 -3.46 17.70
CA LEU A 163 15.93 -4.38 18.06
C LEU A 163 14.62 -4.12 17.28
N ALA A 164 14.42 -2.92 16.75
CA ALA A 164 13.28 -2.60 15.90
C ALA A 164 13.35 -3.26 14.51
N LEU A 165 14.55 -3.53 13.99
CA LEU A 165 14.74 -4.06 12.64
C LEU A 165 14.17 -5.48 12.44
N PRO A 166 14.44 -6.47 13.33
CA PRO A 166 13.89 -7.81 13.19
C PRO A 166 12.38 -7.84 13.09
N PHE A 167 11.66 -6.95 13.80
CA PHE A 167 10.21 -6.89 13.78
C PHE A 167 9.62 -6.62 12.40
N LYS A 168 10.36 -5.94 11.52
CA LYS A 168 9.96 -5.62 10.15
C LYS A 168 10.34 -6.69 9.14
N LEU A 169 11.12 -7.71 9.55
CA LEU A 169 11.58 -8.76 8.64
C LEU A 169 10.43 -9.66 8.21
N ILE A 170 10.33 -9.88 6.89
CA ILE A 170 9.55 -10.94 6.26
C ILE A 170 10.55 -11.92 5.65
N GLN A 171 10.66 -13.12 6.21
CA GLN A 171 11.70 -14.09 5.86
C GLN A 171 11.68 -14.45 4.36
N ALA A 172 10.49 -14.76 3.82
CA ALA A 172 10.33 -15.15 2.41
C ALA A 172 10.64 -14.01 1.42
N ARG A 173 10.42 -12.74 1.82
CA ARG A 173 10.65 -11.56 1.00
C ARG A 173 12.10 -11.10 1.04
N HIS A 174 12.68 -10.96 2.23
CA HIS A 174 14.01 -10.35 2.40
C HIS A 174 15.15 -11.38 2.22
N ARG A 175 14.89 -12.67 2.44
CA ARG A 175 15.83 -13.78 2.15
C ARG A 175 17.23 -13.63 2.76
N LEU A 176 17.33 -12.99 3.93
CA LEU A 176 18.61 -12.74 4.60
C LEU A 176 19.19 -13.97 5.32
N GLY A 177 18.43 -15.07 5.44
CA GLY A 177 18.89 -16.29 6.11
C GLY A 177 19.15 -16.12 7.62
N LEU A 178 18.55 -15.11 8.26
CA LEU A 178 18.80 -14.75 9.65
C LEU A 178 17.86 -15.40 10.67
N ILE A 179 16.78 -16.02 10.20
CA ILE A 179 15.77 -16.70 11.02
C ILE A 179 15.75 -18.15 10.55
N ASP A 180 16.14 -19.08 11.43
CA ASP A 180 16.13 -20.52 11.19
C ASP A 180 14.91 -21.19 11.86
N GLU A 181 14.73 -22.50 11.64
CA GLU A 181 13.58 -23.23 12.18
C GLU A 181 13.56 -23.28 13.72
N ALA A 182 14.72 -23.24 14.36
CA ALA A 182 14.81 -23.21 15.82
C ALA A 182 14.30 -21.87 16.37
N LEU A 183 14.70 -20.75 15.75
CA LEU A 183 14.18 -19.44 16.09
C LEU A 183 12.68 -19.31 15.75
N GLU A 184 12.22 -19.85 14.62
CA GLU A 184 10.78 -19.89 14.28
C GLU A 184 9.95 -20.49 15.42
N GLN A 185 10.38 -21.64 15.96
CA GLN A 185 9.70 -22.29 17.09
C GLN A 185 9.71 -21.43 18.36
N ARG A 186 10.85 -20.80 18.68
CA ARG A 186 10.97 -19.92 19.86
C ARG A 186 10.13 -18.64 19.73
N ILE A 187 9.98 -18.09 18.52
CA ILE A 187 9.03 -16.97 18.28
C ILE A 187 7.59 -17.43 18.51
N VAL A 188 7.22 -18.64 18.07
CA VAL A 188 5.89 -19.20 18.32
C VAL A 188 5.65 -19.46 19.82
N GLU A 189 6.67 -19.86 20.56
CA GLU A 189 6.59 -19.96 22.03
C GLU A 189 6.42 -18.58 22.69
N ALA A 190 7.19 -17.58 22.25
CA ALA A 190 7.07 -16.21 22.75
C ALA A 190 5.69 -15.59 22.44
N ARG A 191 5.09 -15.91 21.29
CA ARG A 191 3.70 -15.57 20.95
C ARG A 191 2.71 -16.12 21.98
N ARG A 192 2.85 -17.40 22.37
CA ARG A 192 1.99 -17.99 23.40
C ARG A 192 2.17 -17.31 24.75
N TYR A 193 3.41 -16.98 25.11
CA TYR A 193 3.70 -16.20 26.31
C TYR A 193 3.05 -14.81 26.25
N PHE A 194 3.19 -14.10 25.12
CA PHE A 194 2.55 -12.81 24.85
C PHE A 194 1.02 -12.87 25.05
N ALA A 195 0.35 -13.84 24.43
CA ALA A 195 -1.10 -13.94 24.53
C ALA A 195 -1.58 -14.28 25.96
N SER A 196 -0.86 -15.18 26.65
CA SER A 196 -1.26 -15.66 27.99
C SER A 196 -0.93 -14.70 29.13
N HIS A 197 0.06 -13.82 28.96
CA HIS A 197 0.51 -12.89 30.00
C HIS A 197 0.15 -11.43 29.68
N LEU A 198 -0.75 -11.19 28.72
CA LEU A 198 -1.15 -9.84 28.32
C LEU A 198 -1.83 -9.13 29.51
N PRO A 199 -1.28 -7.99 29.99
CA PRO A 199 -1.85 -7.26 31.13
C PRO A 199 -3.28 -6.79 30.86
N GLU A 200 -4.12 -6.73 31.90
CA GLU A 200 -5.52 -6.29 31.79
C GLU A 200 -5.66 -4.92 31.10
N ASN A 201 -4.77 -3.96 31.41
CA ASN A 201 -4.79 -2.62 30.81
C ASN A 201 -4.38 -2.59 29.33
N LEU A 202 -3.83 -3.69 28.81
CA LEU A 202 -3.47 -3.88 27.40
C LEU A 202 -4.44 -4.83 26.68
N LYS A 203 -5.42 -5.43 27.39
CA LYS A 203 -6.47 -6.20 26.74
C LYS A 203 -7.29 -5.28 25.84
N GLY A 204 -7.43 -5.67 24.57
CA GLY A 204 -8.05 -4.85 23.53
C GLY A 204 -7.08 -3.97 22.75
N ALA A 205 -5.79 -3.93 23.09
CA ALA A 205 -4.75 -3.31 22.25
C ALA A 205 -4.25 -4.24 21.12
N VAL A 206 -4.64 -5.52 21.15
CA VAL A 206 -4.46 -6.48 20.06
C VAL A 206 -5.75 -7.23 19.88
N GLU A 207 -6.17 -7.38 18.63
CA GLU A 207 -7.20 -8.32 18.25
C GLU A 207 -6.55 -9.57 17.67
N PHE A 208 -6.58 -10.66 18.43
CA PHE A 208 -5.93 -11.91 18.04
C PHE A 208 -6.61 -12.54 16.83
N PHE A 209 -5.83 -13.22 16.00
CA PHE A 209 -6.37 -13.95 14.86
C PHE A 209 -7.12 -15.20 15.33
N ASP A 210 -8.36 -15.32 14.88
CA ASP A 210 -9.25 -16.45 15.14
C ASP A 210 -9.93 -16.86 13.81
N PRO A 211 -9.77 -18.10 13.35
CA PRO A 211 -10.29 -18.55 12.06
C PRO A 211 -11.83 -18.51 11.99
N THR A 212 -12.51 -18.46 13.13
CA THR A 212 -13.97 -18.44 13.24
C THR A 212 -14.54 -17.04 13.37
N ARG A 213 -13.69 -16.02 13.55
CA ARG A 213 -14.12 -14.64 13.79
C ARG A 213 -13.58 -13.70 12.73
N TYR A 214 -14.32 -12.62 12.50
CA TYR A 214 -13.81 -11.45 11.80
C TYR A 214 -12.95 -10.64 12.76
N ASN A 215 -11.80 -10.15 12.27
CA ASN A 215 -10.87 -9.32 13.01
C ASN A 215 -11.02 -7.86 12.56
N ILE A 216 -11.61 -7.00 13.40
CA ILE A 216 -11.91 -5.60 13.06
C ILE A 216 -10.66 -4.73 12.86
N ALA A 217 -9.54 -5.11 13.46
CA ALA A 217 -8.27 -4.41 13.30
C ALA A 217 -7.48 -4.84 12.05
N ALA A 218 -7.81 -5.98 11.45
CA ALA A 218 -7.17 -6.48 10.24
C ALA A 218 -7.85 -5.95 8.97
N SER A 219 -7.09 -5.93 7.87
CA SER A 219 -7.64 -5.56 6.57
C SER A 219 -8.71 -6.56 6.11
N LEU A 220 -9.61 -6.12 5.22
CA LEU A 220 -10.59 -7.01 4.61
C LEU A 220 -9.91 -8.17 3.84
N GLN A 221 -8.80 -7.88 3.16
CA GLN A 221 -7.98 -8.88 2.49
C GLN A 221 -7.44 -9.92 3.47
N ASP A 222 -6.81 -9.50 4.57
CA ASP A 222 -6.28 -10.43 5.58
C ASP A 222 -7.41 -11.25 6.22
N ASN A 223 -8.58 -10.65 6.41
CA ASN A 223 -9.75 -11.35 6.91
C ASN A 223 -10.26 -12.42 5.94
N ILE A 224 -10.33 -12.15 4.64
CA ILE A 224 -10.84 -13.11 3.65
C ILE A 224 -9.80 -14.19 3.34
N LEU A 225 -8.53 -13.83 3.21
CA LEU A 225 -7.46 -14.82 2.95
C LEU A 225 -7.12 -15.64 4.19
N PHE A 226 -7.26 -15.05 5.39
CA PHE A 226 -6.80 -15.59 6.67
C PHE A 226 -5.37 -16.13 6.59
N GLY A 227 -4.49 -15.32 6.00
CA GLY A 227 -3.10 -15.65 5.73
C GLY A 227 -2.42 -14.59 4.88
N LYS A 228 -1.15 -14.81 4.56
CA LYS A 228 -0.35 -13.93 3.70
C LYS A 228 -0.11 -14.58 2.35
N ILE A 229 -0.23 -13.78 1.30
CA ILE A 229 0.12 -14.23 -0.06
C ILE A 229 1.62 -14.54 -0.09
N VAL A 230 1.97 -15.71 -0.63
CA VAL A 230 3.35 -16.13 -0.73
C VAL A 230 4.14 -15.18 -1.62
N THR A 231 5.27 -14.71 -1.09
CA THR A 231 6.22 -13.84 -1.78
C THR A 231 7.26 -14.69 -2.52
N GLY A 232 7.70 -14.22 -3.69
CA GLY A 232 8.72 -14.90 -4.50
C GLY A 232 8.20 -15.96 -5.48
N GLN A 233 6.91 -16.28 -5.45
CA GLN A 233 6.24 -16.99 -6.54
C GLN A 233 5.71 -15.98 -7.56
N ALA A 234 6.13 -16.12 -8.82
CA ALA A 234 5.67 -15.24 -9.89
C ALA A 234 4.13 -15.27 -9.97
N GLU A 235 3.53 -14.09 -10.15
CA GLU A 235 2.09 -13.91 -10.29
C GLU A 235 1.23 -14.28 -9.07
N ALA A 236 1.81 -14.66 -7.93
CA ALA A 236 1.02 -15.05 -6.76
C ALA A 236 0.08 -13.92 -6.32
N SER A 237 0.62 -12.72 -6.15
CA SER A 237 -0.16 -11.52 -5.80
C SER A 237 -1.23 -11.18 -6.83
N SER A 238 -0.90 -11.19 -8.13
CA SER A 238 -1.84 -10.81 -9.18
C SER A 238 -2.98 -11.82 -9.33
N ARG A 239 -2.70 -13.12 -9.31
CA ARG A 239 -3.72 -14.16 -9.46
C ARG A 239 -4.56 -14.34 -8.21
N VAL A 240 -3.97 -14.30 -7.01
CA VAL A 240 -4.75 -14.33 -5.76
C VAL A 240 -5.63 -13.08 -5.65
N GLY A 241 -5.12 -11.89 -6.02
CA GLY A 241 -5.93 -10.67 -6.05
C GLY A 241 -7.06 -10.71 -7.08
N ALA A 242 -6.82 -11.27 -8.28
CA ALA A 242 -7.86 -11.50 -9.27
C ALA A 242 -8.93 -12.50 -8.77
N LEU A 243 -8.51 -13.55 -8.08
CA LEU A 243 -9.42 -14.54 -7.51
C LEU A 243 -10.26 -13.95 -6.38
N LEU A 244 -9.65 -13.16 -5.50
CA LEU A 244 -10.33 -12.44 -4.43
C LEU A 244 -11.41 -11.51 -4.99
N ARG A 245 -11.09 -10.74 -6.04
CA ARG A 245 -12.07 -9.93 -6.79
C ARG A 245 -13.22 -10.76 -7.30
N GLN A 246 -12.91 -11.88 -7.98
CA GLN A 246 -13.94 -12.75 -8.54
C GLN A 246 -14.87 -13.30 -7.44
N VAL A 247 -14.32 -13.78 -6.34
CA VAL A 247 -15.11 -14.31 -5.21
C VAL A 247 -16.02 -13.22 -4.62
N LEU A 248 -15.50 -12.01 -4.45
CA LEU A 248 -16.30 -10.89 -3.95
C LEU A 248 -17.39 -10.45 -4.93
N ASP A 249 -17.12 -10.49 -6.24
CA ASP A 249 -18.10 -10.20 -7.29
C ASP A 249 -19.19 -11.28 -7.34
N ASP A 250 -18.81 -12.56 -7.30
CA ASP A 250 -19.72 -13.71 -7.33
C ASP A 250 -20.65 -13.74 -6.11
N LEU A 251 -20.17 -13.25 -4.96
CA LEU A 251 -20.97 -13.10 -3.73
C LEU A 251 -21.75 -11.78 -3.66
N GLY A 252 -21.62 -10.89 -4.65
CA GLY A 252 -22.30 -9.59 -4.66
C GLY A 252 -21.75 -8.59 -3.63
N LEU A 253 -20.55 -8.82 -3.10
CA LEU A 253 -19.91 -8.01 -2.04
C LEU A 253 -19.12 -6.82 -2.58
N ARG A 254 -19.01 -6.65 -3.90
CA ARG A 254 -18.29 -5.51 -4.50
C ARG A 254 -18.77 -4.14 -4.01
N PRO A 255 -20.07 -3.81 -3.96
CA PRO A 255 -20.53 -2.51 -3.44
C PRO A 255 -20.11 -2.27 -2.00
N LEU A 256 -20.02 -3.33 -1.20
CA LEU A 256 -19.55 -3.29 0.17
C LEU A 256 -18.09 -2.83 0.24
N VAL A 257 -17.22 -3.52 -0.50
CA VAL A 257 -15.79 -3.24 -0.52
C VAL A 257 -15.53 -1.83 -1.04
N VAL A 258 -16.23 -1.41 -2.09
CA VAL A 258 -16.17 -0.03 -2.60
C VAL A 258 -16.62 0.96 -1.53
N GLY A 259 -17.71 0.66 -0.80
CA GLY A 259 -18.20 1.49 0.31
C GLY A 259 -17.14 1.70 1.40
N ILE A 260 -16.48 0.63 1.84
CA ILE A 260 -15.36 0.69 2.79
C ILE A 260 -14.20 1.51 2.20
N GLY A 261 -13.86 1.31 0.93
CA GLY A 261 -12.79 2.04 0.25
C GLY A 261 -13.02 3.54 0.16
N LEU A 262 -14.29 3.99 0.08
CA LEU A 262 -14.64 5.41 0.09
C LEU A 262 -14.38 6.09 1.45
N GLU A 263 -14.28 5.32 2.53
CA GLU A 263 -13.98 5.81 3.89
C GLU A 263 -12.47 5.89 4.16
N TYR A 264 -11.63 5.38 3.25
CA TYR A 264 -10.19 5.36 3.40
C TYR A 264 -9.61 6.77 3.58
N GLN A 265 -8.84 6.95 4.66
CA GLN A 265 -8.20 8.23 4.96
C GLN A 265 -7.00 8.48 4.03
N VAL A 266 -7.20 9.35 3.04
CA VAL A 266 -6.19 9.72 2.03
C VAL A 266 -5.15 10.76 2.50
N GLY A 267 -5.26 11.22 3.74
CA GLY A 267 -4.36 12.23 4.33
C GLY A 267 -4.61 13.66 3.82
N VAL A 268 -3.92 14.63 4.41
CA VAL A 268 -4.06 16.05 4.05
C VAL A 268 -3.70 16.25 2.58
N GLY A 269 -4.59 16.92 1.83
CA GLY A 269 -4.40 17.17 0.40
C GLY A 269 -4.41 15.91 -0.49
N GLY A 270 -4.77 14.73 0.03
CA GLY A 270 -4.69 13.48 -0.71
C GLY A 270 -3.26 12.96 -0.85
N ALA A 271 -2.41 13.15 0.17
CA ALA A 271 -1.02 12.72 0.19
C ALA A 271 -0.82 11.21 -0.03
N ARG A 272 -1.83 10.38 0.28
CA ARG A 272 -1.79 8.91 0.10
C ARG A 272 -2.38 8.43 -1.23
N LEU A 273 -2.80 9.34 -2.11
CA LEU A 273 -3.29 9.01 -3.44
C LEU A 273 -2.17 9.15 -4.46
N ALA A 274 -2.16 8.26 -5.46
CA ALA A 274 -1.28 8.41 -6.59
C ALA A 274 -1.57 9.73 -7.33
N PRO A 275 -0.56 10.36 -7.95
CA PRO A 275 -0.76 11.62 -8.68
C PRO A 275 -1.92 11.57 -9.70
N PRO A 276 -2.11 10.49 -10.50
CA PRO A 276 -3.26 10.35 -11.39
C PRO A 276 -4.62 10.39 -10.67
N GLU A 277 -4.75 9.75 -9.52
CA GLU A 277 -5.99 9.69 -8.74
C GLU A 277 -6.31 11.04 -8.11
N ARG A 278 -5.32 11.67 -7.48
CA ARG A 278 -5.46 13.00 -6.90
C ARG A 278 -5.90 14.01 -7.98
N GLN A 279 -5.36 13.89 -9.18
CA GLN A 279 -5.75 14.72 -10.32
C GLN A 279 -7.19 14.44 -10.79
N LYS A 280 -7.58 13.16 -10.92
CA LYS A 280 -8.97 12.78 -11.24
C LYS A 280 -9.95 13.36 -10.21
N ILE A 281 -9.63 13.28 -8.92
CA ILE A 281 -10.45 13.83 -7.83
C ILE A 281 -10.49 15.37 -7.89
N ALA A 282 -9.38 16.03 -8.16
CA ALA A 282 -9.35 17.49 -8.34
C ALA A 282 -10.29 17.94 -9.48
N MET A 283 -10.23 17.26 -10.63
CA MET A 283 -11.15 17.49 -11.74
C MET A 283 -12.60 17.20 -11.35
N ALA A 284 -12.89 16.08 -10.68
CA ALA A 284 -14.22 15.74 -10.19
C ALA A 284 -14.79 16.86 -9.31
N ARG A 285 -14.02 17.34 -8.34
CA ARG A 285 -14.39 18.44 -7.43
C ARG A 285 -14.68 19.74 -8.19
N ALA A 286 -13.89 20.05 -9.21
CA ALA A 286 -14.14 21.23 -10.05
C ALA A 286 -15.46 21.11 -10.84
N ILE A 287 -15.76 19.93 -11.37
CA ILE A 287 -16.99 19.66 -12.14
C ILE A 287 -18.22 19.68 -11.23
N LEU A 288 -18.13 19.11 -10.02
CA LEU A 288 -19.22 19.06 -9.03
C LEU A 288 -19.74 20.46 -8.63
N LYS A 289 -18.88 21.49 -8.70
CA LYS A 289 -19.28 22.89 -8.48
C LYS A 289 -20.17 23.48 -9.59
N ARG A 290 -20.37 22.74 -10.70
CA ARG A 290 -21.17 23.15 -11.86
C ARG A 290 -20.83 24.58 -12.38
N PRO A 291 -19.55 24.92 -12.61
CA PRO A 291 -19.17 26.28 -13.01
C PRO A 291 -19.76 26.67 -14.38
N ALA A 292 -19.92 27.96 -14.68
CA ALA A 292 -20.32 28.38 -16.03
C ALA A 292 -19.16 28.21 -17.04
N LEU A 293 -17.95 28.49 -16.60
CA LEU A 293 -16.69 28.33 -17.34
C LEU A 293 -15.73 27.46 -16.53
N LEU A 294 -15.20 26.40 -17.15
CA LEU A 294 -14.20 25.50 -16.54
C LEU A 294 -12.87 25.69 -17.26
N ILE A 295 -11.83 26.10 -16.53
CA ILE A 295 -10.47 26.26 -17.07
C ILE A 295 -9.61 25.12 -16.51
N LEU A 296 -8.98 24.37 -17.39
CA LEU A 296 -8.17 23.21 -17.06
C LEU A 296 -6.77 23.39 -17.65
N ASP A 297 -5.81 23.61 -16.76
CA ASP A 297 -4.40 23.73 -17.13
C ASP A 297 -3.67 22.42 -16.88
N GLN A 298 -3.18 21.78 -17.94
CA GLN A 298 -2.48 20.49 -17.91
C GLN A 298 -3.20 19.39 -17.11
N ALA A 299 -4.52 19.48 -16.97
CA ALA A 299 -5.24 18.74 -15.95
C ALA A 299 -5.29 17.21 -16.18
N ALA A 300 -4.95 16.74 -17.38
CA ALA A 300 -4.85 15.31 -17.71
C ALA A 300 -3.40 14.85 -17.96
N ALA A 301 -2.39 15.71 -17.77
CA ALA A 301 -1.00 15.42 -18.16
C ALA A 301 -0.41 14.19 -17.45
N VAL A 302 -0.80 13.97 -16.20
CA VAL A 302 -0.36 12.82 -15.38
C VAL A 302 -1.04 11.50 -15.74
N LEU A 303 -2.02 11.51 -16.64
CA LEU A 303 -2.76 10.32 -17.05
C LEU A 303 -2.11 9.67 -18.28
N ASP A 304 -2.27 8.35 -18.42
CA ASP A 304 -1.86 7.64 -19.63
C ASP A 304 -2.64 8.12 -20.87
N PRO A 305 -2.10 7.95 -22.10
CA PRO A 305 -2.70 8.44 -23.33
C PRO A 305 -4.17 8.05 -23.55
N LEU A 306 -4.57 6.83 -23.17
CA LEU A 306 -5.95 6.37 -23.35
C LEU A 306 -6.86 6.99 -22.30
N ALA A 307 -6.42 7.08 -21.05
CA ALA A 307 -7.17 7.74 -19.99
C ALA A 307 -7.35 9.24 -20.25
N GLN A 308 -6.35 9.93 -20.82
CA GLN A 308 -6.48 11.33 -21.24
C GLN A 308 -7.66 11.52 -22.20
N VAL A 309 -7.73 10.71 -23.26
CA VAL A 309 -8.81 10.77 -24.25
C VAL A 309 -10.18 10.53 -23.59
N ARG A 310 -10.28 9.50 -22.74
CA ARG A 310 -11.54 9.17 -22.04
C ARG A 310 -11.99 10.30 -21.13
N VAL A 311 -11.08 10.86 -20.32
CA VAL A 311 -11.38 11.91 -19.35
C VAL A 311 -11.79 13.20 -20.06
N ILE A 312 -11.03 13.65 -21.06
CA ILE A 312 -11.36 14.87 -21.82
C ILE A 312 -12.73 14.73 -22.48
N SER A 313 -12.96 13.62 -23.20
CA SER A 313 -14.24 13.38 -23.88
C SER A 313 -15.41 13.31 -22.90
N GLY A 314 -15.22 12.67 -21.73
CA GLY A 314 -16.22 12.60 -20.68
C GLY A 314 -16.55 13.97 -20.08
N ILE A 315 -15.54 14.80 -19.84
CA ILE A 315 -15.73 16.17 -19.32
C ILE A 315 -16.45 17.04 -20.35
N LEU A 316 -16.03 17.03 -21.61
CA LEU A 316 -16.69 17.79 -22.66
C LEU A 316 -18.16 17.33 -22.85
N GLY A 317 -18.40 16.02 -22.77
CA GLY A 317 -19.74 15.43 -22.83
C GLY A 317 -20.66 15.89 -21.69
N CYS A 318 -20.19 15.86 -20.44
CA CYS A 318 -21.00 16.29 -19.28
C CYS A 318 -21.14 17.81 -19.17
N ARG A 319 -20.35 18.57 -19.93
CA ARG A 319 -20.31 20.04 -19.94
C ARG A 319 -20.92 20.64 -21.20
N LYS A 320 -21.69 19.88 -21.99
CA LYS A 320 -22.43 20.40 -23.15
C LYS A 320 -23.23 21.67 -22.78
N GLY A 321 -23.09 22.72 -23.58
CA GLY A 321 -23.73 24.02 -23.34
C GLY A 321 -23.05 24.89 -22.27
N LYS A 322 -21.87 24.52 -21.77
CA LYS A 322 -21.05 25.31 -20.84
C LYS A 322 -19.66 25.57 -21.43
N GLY A 323 -18.99 26.62 -20.96
CA GLY A 323 -17.64 26.94 -21.42
C GLY A 323 -16.60 26.00 -20.81
N VAL A 324 -15.69 25.51 -21.66
CA VAL A 324 -14.49 24.76 -21.25
C VAL A 324 -13.30 25.35 -22.00
N VAL A 325 -12.26 25.75 -21.26
CA VAL A 325 -10.95 26.15 -21.79
C VAL A 325 -9.94 25.13 -21.28
N TRP A 326 -9.19 24.51 -22.19
CA TRP A 326 -8.24 23.46 -21.85
C TRP A 326 -6.88 23.77 -22.45
N VAL A 327 -5.84 23.78 -21.62
CA VAL A 327 -4.44 23.85 -22.06
C VAL A 327 -3.93 22.44 -22.34
N LEU A 328 -3.79 22.09 -23.62
CA LEU A 328 -3.44 20.75 -24.05
C LEU A 328 -1.92 20.51 -23.95
N GLN A 329 -1.55 19.29 -23.57
CA GLN A 329 -0.17 18.80 -23.64
C GLN A 329 0.11 18.02 -24.93
N ARG A 330 -0.96 17.58 -25.60
CA ARG A 330 -0.91 16.81 -26.84
C ARG A 330 -1.79 17.49 -27.87
N ASN A 331 -1.16 17.97 -28.93
CA ASN A 331 -1.81 18.83 -29.91
C ASN A 331 -2.89 18.07 -30.69
N GLU A 332 -2.70 16.75 -30.87
CA GLU A 332 -3.65 15.85 -31.53
C GLU A 332 -5.02 15.83 -30.84
N LEU A 333 -5.08 16.12 -29.53
CA LEU A 333 -6.33 16.19 -28.78
C LEU A 333 -7.17 17.44 -29.11
N ALA A 334 -6.62 18.39 -29.88
CA ALA A 334 -7.35 19.57 -30.33
C ALA A 334 -8.63 19.21 -31.11
N ASP A 335 -8.68 18.06 -31.79
CA ASP A 335 -9.88 17.60 -32.53
C ASP A 335 -11.11 17.38 -31.66
N ARG A 336 -10.94 17.31 -30.34
CA ARG A 336 -12.06 17.18 -29.40
C ARG A 336 -12.74 18.52 -29.11
N PHE A 337 -12.17 19.64 -29.53
CA PHE A 337 -12.63 20.99 -29.18
C PHE A 337 -13.21 21.72 -30.38
N ASP A 338 -14.19 22.60 -30.11
CA ASP A 338 -14.82 23.40 -31.16
C ASP A 338 -13.86 24.43 -31.75
N HIS A 339 -12.99 25.01 -30.91
CA HIS A 339 -12.05 26.08 -31.25
C HIS A 339 -10.67 25.81 -30.64
N VAL A 340 -9.63 26.32 -31.29
CA VAL A 340 -8.26 26.33 -30.77
C VAL A 340 -7.67 27.74 -30.79
N LEU A 341 -6.83 28.03 -29.80
CA LEU A 341 -6.06 29.25 -29.67
C LEU A 341 -4.58 28.86 -29.60
N VAL A 342 -3.78 29.32 -30.55
CA VAL A 342 -2.33 29.06 -30.59
C VAL A 342 -1.59 30.27 -30.04
N MET A 343 -0.81 30.05 -29.00
CA MET A 343 0.03 31.08 -28.39
C MET A 343 1.47 30.95 -28.88
N ASP A 344 2.09 32.05 -29.28
CA ASP A 344 3.52 32.14 -29.61
C ASP A 344 4.14 33.31 -28.85
N ARG A 345 5.15 33.03 -28.02
CA ARG A 345 5.87 34.02 -27.20
C ARG A 345 4.95 35.01 -26.46
N GLY A 346 3.89 34.48 -25.84
CA GLY A 346 2.91 35.26 -25.07
C GLY A 346 1.91 36.05 -25.90
N ARG A 347 1.86 35.88 -27.22
CA ARG A 347 0.88 36.51 -28.12
C ARG A 347 -0.01 35.45 -28.77
N LEU A 348 -1.26 35.81 -29.06
CA LEU A 348 -2.18 34.95 -29.80
C LEU A 348 -1.79 34.97 -31.28
N ALA A 349 -1.21 33.88 -31.77
CA ALA A 349 -0.73 33.71 -33.13
C ALA A 349 -1.83 33.24 -34.08
N GLU A 350 -2.75 32.41 -33.60
CA GLU A 350 -3.83 31.84 -34.41
C GLU A 350 -5.05 31.53 -33.53
N ARG A 351 -6.26 31.71 -34.08
CA ARG A 351 -7.51 31.33 -33.41
C ARG A 351 -8.59 30.95 -34.42
N GLY A 352 -9.43 29.97 -34.10
CA GLY A 352 -10.57 29.60 -34.94
C GLY A 352 -11.04 28.17 -34.74
N PRO A 353 -12.05 27.74 -35.53
CA PRO A 353 -12.52 26.36 -35.52
C PRO A 353 -11.41 25.39 -35.90
N VAL A 354 -11.27 24.29 -35.14
CA VAL A 354 -10.17 23.33 -35.32
C VAL A 354 -10.16 22.75 -36.74
N ALA A 355 -11.33 22.38 -37.24
CA ALA A 355 -11.48 21.81 -38.58
C ALA A 355 -11.02 22.76 -39.70
N GLU A 356 -11.23 24.06 -39.55
CA GLU A 356 -10.79 25.06 -40.52
C GLU A 356 -9.28 25.29 -40.45
N LEU A 357 -8.74 25.43 -39.25
CA LEU A 357 -7.32 25.74 -39.06
C LEU A 357 -6.41 24.57 -39.44
N LYS A 358 -6.86 23.32 -39.30
CA LYS A 358 -6.11 22.14 -39.73
C LYS A 358 -5.87 22.07 -41.24
N GLN A 359 -6.73 22.71 -42.05
CA GLN A 359 -6.61 22.72 -43.51
C GLN A 359 -5.72 23.85 -44.03
N ARG A 360 -5.35 24.79 -43.15
CA ARG A 360 -4.52 25.94 -43.50
C ARG A 360 -3.07 25.67 -43.12
N ALA A 361 -2.14 26.12 -43.96
CA ALA A 361 -0.75 26.22 -43.55
C ALA A 361 -0.64 27.31 -42.48
N GLY A 362 -0.31 26.93 -41.24
CA GLY A 362 -0.34 27.84 -40.10
C GLY A 362 0.35 27.30 -38.84
N PRO A 363 0.44 28.12 -37.77
CA PRO A 363 1.01 27.72 -36.49
C PRO A 363 0.46 26.39 -35.93
N LEU A 364 -0.86 26.17 -36.00
CA LEU A 364 -1.49 24.93 -35.55
C LEU A 364 -0.97 23.71 -36.32
N GLN A 365 -0.89 23.80 -37.65
CA GLN A 365 -0.41 22.69 -38.49
C GLN A 365 1.04 22.32 -38.14
N LYS A 366 1.90 23.32 -37.88
CA LYS A 366 3.29 23.09 -37.45
C LYS A 366 3.35 22.37 -36.11
N LEU A 367 2.51 22.76 -35.15
CA LEU A 367 2.44 22.11 -33.83
C LEU A 367 1.94 20.66 -33.92
N LEU A 368 0.98 20.37 -34.80
CA LEU A 368 0.51 19.02 -35.05
C LEU A 368 1.56 18.14 -35.73
N ALA A 369 2.35 18.71 -36.66
CA ALA A 369 3.44 18.00 -37.33
C ALA A 369 4.65 17.74 -36.40
N ALA A 370 4.86 18.59 -35.40
CA ALA A 370 5.95 18.45 -34.43
C ALA A 370 5.62 17.54 -33.24
N GLY A 371 4.34 17.18 -33.04
CA GLY A 371 3.83 16.37 -31.92
C GLY A 371 3.77 14.86 -32.17
N GLY A 372 4.57 14.34 -33.13
CA GLY A 372 4.66 12.91 -33.47
C GLY A 372 5.73 12.17 -32.68
#